data_AF-A0A9R1I1D7-F1
#
_entry.id   AF-A0A9R1I1D7-F1
#
_cell.length_a   1.000
_cell.length_b   1.000
_cell.length_c   1.000
_cell.angle_alpha   90.00
_cell.angle_beta   90.00
_cell.angle_gamma   90.00
#
_symmetry.space_group_name_H-M   'P 1'
#
loop_
_entity.id
_entity.type
_entity.pdbx_description
1 polymer ?
#
loop_
_entity_poly.entity_id
_entity_poly.type
_entity_poly.pdbx_seq_one_letter_code
_entity_poly.pdbx_strand_id
1 'polypeptide(L)'
;MAPKKTPKGKSGFFGVRQKPFGNWGVEFSDAGRRWWIDTYPSAHEAARAYDAAVWRAERPRSHLNFPEIESRAEAEMLVPQGINMKEITTKKKKKKPSVVVSAGETDEEAMARFAWEHPEYVQAELEYYWKREAKQKKKGPKKEDEAGPSTLIPIESSSEEDWADFSEEEEEEGCDDPTKEEFWEQFRSSDEE
;
A
#
# COMPACT_ATOMS: atom_id res chain seq x y z
N MET A 1 16.23 -18.26 26.66
CA MET A 1 16.87 -16.97 26.97
C MET A 1 16.06 -16.27 28.04
N ALA A 2 16.69 -15.79 29.11
CA ALA A 2 15.96 -15.01 30.12
C ALA A 2 15.44 -13.70 29.51
N PRO A 3 14.24 -13.22 29.89
CA PRO A 3 13.75 -11.94 29.44
C PRO A 3 14.73 -10.84 29.87
N LYS A 4 15.21 -10.04 28.92
CA LYS A 4 16.07 -8.89 29.23
C LYS A 4 15.24 -7.76 29.83
N LYS A 5 15.76 -7.13 30.88
CA LYS A 5 15.21 -5.89 31.44
C LYS A 5 15.29 -4.78 30.40
N THR A 6 14.17 -4.12 30.13
CA THR A 6 14.20 -2.89 29.35
C THR A 6 14.90 -1.81 30.19
N PRO A 7 15.74 -0.96 29.61
CA PRO A 7 16.30 0.17 30.35
C PRO A 7 15.20 1.16 30.70
N LYS A 8 15.31 1.80 31.88
CA LYS A 8 14.44 2.92 32.27
C LYS A 8 14.77 4.13 31.41
N GLY A 9 13.76 4.71 30.77
CA GLY A 9 13.92 5.93 29.98
C GLY A 9 13.88 7.20 30.83
N LYS A 10 13.68 8.35 30.17
CA LYS A 10 13.49 9.66 30.82
C LYS A 10 12.32 9.70 31.81
N SER A 11 11.37 8.78 31.66
CA SER A 11 10.22 8.61 32.56
C SER A 11 10.59 8.03 33.92
N GLY A 12 11.79 7.42 34.07
CA GLY A 12 12.18 6.69 35.28
C GLY A 12 11.50 5.32 35.44
N PHE A 13 10.59 4.96 34.53
CA PHE A 13 9.83 3.71 34.55
C PHE A 13 10.15 2.82 33.34
N PHE A 14 10.00 1.52 33.50
CA PHE A 14 10.14 0.52 32.44
C PHE A 14 8.97 0.59 31.46
N GLY A 15 9.26 0.55 30.16
CA GLY A 15 8.23 0.51 29.12
C GLY A 15 7.37 1.76 28.98
N VAL A 16 7.59 2.80 29.79
CA VAL A 16 6.82 4.06 29.76
C VAL A 16 7.56 5.11 28.95
N ARG A 17 6.88 5.71 27.98
CA ARG A 17 7.42 6.76 27.11
C ARG A 17 6.53 7.99 27.09
N GLN A 18 7.13 9.17 27.29
CA GLN A 18 6.44 10.45 27.18
C GLN A 18 6.25 10.83 25.71
N LYS A 19 5.03 11.19 25.33
CA LYS A 19 4.69 11.73 24.00
C LYS A 19 4.73 13.27 24.06
N PRO A 20 5.03 13.98 22.95
CA PRO A 20 5.02 15.45 22.93
C PRO A 20 3.68 16.07 23.35
N PHE A 21 2.58 15.34 23.20
CA PHE A 21 1.24 15.74 23.64
C PHE A 21 1.01 15.60 25.17
N GLY A 22 2.04 15.29 25.96
CA GLY A 22 1.95 15.14 27.42
C GLY A 22 1.46 13.78 27.93
N ASN A 23 0.85 12.97 27.05
CA ASN A 23 0.41 11.60 27.40
C ASN A 23 1.58 10.62 27.50
N TRP A 24 1.38 9.56 28.28
CA TRP A 24 2.35 8.50 28.54
C TRP A 24 1.93 7.21 27.85
N GLY A 25 2.68 6.81 26.82
CA GLY A 25 2.46 5.54 26.13
C GLY A 25 3.20 4.41 26.84
N VAL A 26 2.59 3.23 26.84
CA VAL A 26 3.20 2.03 27.42
C VAL A 26 3.43 0.98 26.34
N GLU A 27 4.68 0.55 26.25
CA GLU A 27 5.12 -0.52 25.38
C GLU A 27 5.66 -1.68 26.22
N PHE A 28 5.19 -2.88 25.91
CA PHE A 28 5.66 -4.12 26.50
C PHE A 28 6.35 -4.97 25.44
N SER A 29 7.41 -5.69 25.80
CA SER A 29 8.09 -6.59 24.86
C SER A 29 8.36 -7.92 25.48
N ASP A 30 7.93 -8.98 24.80
CA ASP A 30 8.10 -10.35 25.25
C ASP A 30 8.52 -11.30 24.15
N ALA A 31 9.54 -12.11 24.44
CA ALA A 31 10.14 -13.06 23.50
C ALA A 31 10.40 -12.51 22.07
N GLY A 32 10.79 -11.24 21.96
CA GLY A 32 11.05 -10.57 20.68
C GLY A 32 9.82 -9.96 19.99
N ARG A 33 8.61 -10.18 20.53
CA ARG A 33 7.38 -9.48 20.13
C ARG A 33 7.25 -8.18 20.91
N ARG A 34 6.60 -7.19 20.31
CA ARG A 34 6.28 -5.90 20.94
C ARG A 34 4.78 -5.75 21.02
N TRP A 35 4.31 -5.23 22.13
CA TRP A 35 2.91 -5.05 22.44
C TRP A 35 2.71 -3.60 22.85
N TRP A 36 1.77 -2.94 22.19
CA TRP A 36 1.24 -1.65 22.61
C TRP A 36 0.18 -1.92 23.66
N ILE A 37 0.35 -1.38 24.87
CA ILE A 37 -0.67 -1.53 25.90
C ILE A 37 -1.73 -0.46 25.67
N ASP A 38 -1.45 0.75 26.12
CA ASP A 38 -2.30 1.91 25.88
C ASP A 38 -1.55 3.23 26.18
N THR A 39 -2.24 4.35 26.02
CA THR A 39 -1.83 5.65 26.54
C THR A 39 -2.57 6.02 27.82
N TYR A 40 -1.82 6.52 28.81
CA TYR A 40 -2.35 6.99 30.07
C TYR A 40 -1.99 8.47 30.31
N PRO A 41 -2.80 9.21 31.09
CA PRO A 41 -2.54 10.61 31.41
C PRO A 41 -1.35 10.80 32.37
N SER A 42 -1.01 9.79 33.18
CA SER A 42 0.06 9.85 34.18
C SER A 42 1.13 8.78 33.96
N ALA A 43 2.40 9.13 34.24
CA ALA A 43 3.52 8.18 34.21
C ALA A 43 3.34 7.04 35.22
N HIS A 44 2.74 7.32 36.39
CA HIS A 44 2.51 6.31 37.42
C HIS A 44 1.44 5.30 36.99
N GLU A 45 0.36 5.78 36.39
CA GLU A 45 -0.71 4.91 35.86
C GLU A 45 -0.18 4.05 34.71
N ALA A 46 0.59 4.66 33.81
CA ALA A 46 1.31 3.96 32.75
C ALA A 46 2.26 2.86 33.30
N ALA A 47 2.99 3.14 34.37
CA ALA A 47 3.87 2.18 35.01
C ALA A 47 3.11 1.02 35.66
N ARG A 48 1.93 1.29 36.27
CA ARG A 48 1.05 0.24 36.81
C ARG A 48 0.47 -0.65 35.70
N ALA A 49 0.10 -0.06 34.57
CA ALA A 49 -0.33 -0.81 33.39
C ALA A 49 0.79 -1.71 32.84
N TYR A 50 2.04 -1.24 32.85
CA TYR A 50 3.19 -2.07 32.51
C TYR A 50 3.33 -3.25 33.47
N ASP A 51 3.22 -3.02 34.78
CA ASP A 51 3.34 -4.05 35.80
C ASP A 51 2.23 -5.11 35.69
N ALA A 52 1.00 -4.70 35.39
CA ALA A 52 -0.08 -5.62 35.07
C ALA A 52 0.24 -6.48 33.83
N ALA A 53 0.87 -5.93 32.79
CA ALA A 53 1.32 -6.71 31.63
C ALA A 53 2.48 -7.66 31.95
N VAL A 54 3.41 -7.26 32.82
CA VAL A 54 4.49 -8.12 33.33
C VAL A 54 3.90 -9.31 34.08
N TRP A 55 2.87 -9.08 34.91
CA TRP A 55 2.12 -10.13 35.59
C TRP A 55 1.36 -11.05 34.62
N ARG A 56 0.73 -10.50 33.57
CA ARG A 56 0.07 -11.30 32.52
C ARG A 56 1.04 -12.15 31.72
N ALA A 57 2.28 -11.68 31.55
CA ALA A 57 3.36 -12.42 30.89
C ALA A 57 4.20 -13.28 31.86
N GLU A 58 3.75 -13.44 33.11
CA GLU A 58 4.37 -14.29 34.13
C GLU A 58 5.88 -14.02 34.31
N ARG A 59 6.27 -12.75 34.20
CA ARG A 59 7.66 -12.33 34.35
C ARG A 59 8.05 -12.20 35.82
N PRO A 60 9.36 -12.34 36.15
CA PRO A 60 9.79 -12.24 37.53
C PRO A 60 9.63 -10.82 38.06
N ARG A 61 9.27 -10.70 39.34
CA ARG A 61 9.00 -9.44 40.05
C ARG A 61 10.09 -8.36 39.91
N SER A 62 11.33 -8.76 39.63
CA SER A 62 12.44 -7.81 39.41
C SER A 62 12.33 -6.96 38.13
N HIS A 63 11.32 -7.21 37.29
CA HIS A 63 10.97 -6.42 36.11
C HIS A 63 9.80 -5.45 36.35
N LEU A 64 9.19 -5.49 37.54
CA LEU A 64 8.14 -4.56 37.91
C LEU A 64 8.74 -3.20 38.25
N ASN A 65 7.94 -2.16 38.02
CA ASN A 65 8.22 -0.80 38.48
C ASN A 65 7.93 -0.64 39.97
N PHE A 66 6.85 -1.28 40.44
CA PHE A 66 6.38 -1.22 41.83
C PHE A 66 6.51 -2.61 42.48
N PRO A 67 7.51 -2.80 43.36
CA PRO A 67 7.71 -4.08 44.05
C PRO A 67 6.65 -4.37 45.10
N GLU A 68 5.85 -3.37 45.50
CA GLU A 68 4.76 -3.47 46.47
C GLU A 68 3.60 -4.34 45.98
N ILE A 69 3.48 -4.53 44.66
CA ILE A 69 2.38 -5.29 44.06
C ILE A 69 2.68 -6.78 44.21
N GLU A 70 1.92 -7.46 45.07
CA GLU A 70 2.17 -8.86 45.39
C GLU A 70 1.39 -9.83 44.50
N SER A 71 0.27 -9.38 43.93
CA SER A 71 -0.61 -10.22 43.11
C SER A 71 -0.97 -9.60 41.76
N ARG A 72 -1.24 -10.47 40.78
CA ARG A 72 -1.77 -10.07 39.47
C ARG A 72 -3.12 -9.34 39.59
N ALA A 73 -4.00 -9.81 40.47
CA ALA A 73 -5.33 -9.21 40.67
C ALA A 73 -5.21 -7.77 41.18
N GLU A 74 -4.32 -7.53 42.14
CA GLU A 74 -4.00 -6.20 42.64
C GLU A 74 -3.43 -5.30 41.52
N ALA A 75 -2.50 -5.82 40.71
CA ALA A 75 -1.94 -5.09 39.58
C ALA A 75 -3.02 -4.63 38.58
N GLU A 76 -3.96 -5.51 38.25
CA GLU A 76 -5.05 -5.22 37.31
C GLU A 76 -6.09 -4.26 37.92
N MET A 77 -6.38 -4.37 39.22
CA MET A 77 -7.31 -3.46 39.93
C MET A 77 -6.78 -2.02 40.03
N LEU A 78 -5.47 -1.83 40.10
CA LEU A 78 -4.84 -0.50 40.18
C LEU A 78 -4.83 0.26 38.84
N VAL A 79 -5.30 -0.37 37.76
CA VAL A 79 -5.44 0.23 36.42
C VAL A 79 -6.93 0.35 36.11
N PRO A 80 -7.57 1.50 36.41
CA PRO A 80 -9.02 1.64 36.31
C PRO A 80 -9.55 1.49 34.88
N GLN A 81 -8.73 1.82 33.88
CA GLN A 81 -9.08 1.69 32.46
C GLN A 81 -8.89 0.25 31.93
N GLY A 82 -8.35 -0.65 32.77
CA GLY A 82 -7.86 -1.95 32.35
C GLY A 82 -6.62 -1.86 31.46
N ILE A 83 -6.09 -3.03 31.09
CA ILE A 83 -4.97 -3.15 30.16
C ILE A 83 -5.42 -3.88 28.89
N ASN A 84 -5.36 -3.16 27.77
CA ASN A 84 -5.45 -3.73 26.43
C ASN A 84 -4.03 -4.05 25.94
N MET A 85 -3.79 -5.17 25.25
CA MET A 85 -2.47 -5.48 24.69
C MET A 85 -2.64 -5.79 23.21
N LYS A 86 -2.10 -4.92 22.35
CA LYS A 86 -2.12 -5.08 20.89
C LYS A 86 -0.73 -5.35 20.37
N GLU A 87 -0.53 -6.48 19.71
CA GLU A 87 0.77 -6.80 19.12
C GLU A 87 1.14 -5.78 18.02
N ILE A 88 2.28 -5.11 18.20
CA ILE A 88 2.84 -4.19 17.22
C ILE A 88 3.54 -5.03 16.15
N THR A 89 2.78 -5.43 15.13
CA THR A 89 3.39 -5.97 13.92
C THR A 89 3.96 -4.81 13.12
N THR A 90 5.28 -4.78 12.91
CA THR A 90 5.87 -3.88 11.91
C THR A 90 5.47 -4.41 10.54
N LYS A 91 4.28 -4.04 10.05
CA LYS A 91 3.95 -4.31 8.65
C LYS A 91 4.92 -3.50 7.81
N LYS A 92 5.96 -4.17 7.29
CA LYS A 92 6.81 -3.58 6.25
C LYS A 92 5.83 -3.21 5.13
N LYS A 93 5.55 -1.91 4.97
CA LYS A 93 4.87 -1.43 3.77
C LYS A 93 5.74 -1.93 2.61
N LYS A 94 5.22 -2.85 1.80
CA LYS A 94 5.90 -3.26 0.57
C LYS A 94 6.17 -1.96 -0.19
N LYS A 95 7.45 -1.60 -0.31
CA LYS A 95 7.84 -0.44 -1.12
C LYS A 95 7.40 -0.78 -2.54
N LYS A 96 6.65 0.11 -3.18
CA LYS A 96 6.40 -0.04 -4.61
C LYS A 96 7.77 -0.08 -5.30
N PRO A 97 8.01 -1.03 -6.21
CA PRO A 97 9.25 -1.05 -6.97
C PRO A 97 9.36 0.29 -7.72
N SER A 98 10.54 0.90 -7.69
CA SER A 98 10.83 2.18 -8.33
C SER A 98 11.65 1.88 -9.58
N VAL A 99 11.21 2.37 -10.73
CA VAL A 99 12.02 2.34 -11.96
C VAL A 99 13.12 3.39 -11.81
N VAL A 100 14.37 3.03 -12.11
CA VAL A 100 15.48 3.98 -12.24
C VAL A 100 15.92 3.93 -13.70
N VAL A 101 15.85 5.06 -14.41
CA VAL A 101 16.30 5.18 -15.80
C VAL A 101 17.81 5.40 -15.81
N SER A 102 18.56 4.57 -16.54
CA SER A 102 20.01 4.72 -16.66
C SER A 102 20.40 5.77 -17.71
N ALA A 103 21.60 6.34 -17.61
CA ALA A 103 22.05 7.36 -18.56
C ALA A 103 22.23 6.75 -19.96
N GLY A 104 21.42 7.20 -20.91
CA GLY A 104 21.41 6.69 -22.29
C GLY A 104 20.34 5.63 -22.58
N GLU A 105 19.57 5.22 -21.57
CA GLU A 105 18.39 4.36 -21.73
C GLU A 105 17.16 5.23 -21.93
N THR A 106 16.33 4.87 -22.89
CA THR A 106 15.06 5.56 -23.10
C THR A 106 14.06 5.18 -22.02
N ASP A 107 13.12 6.07 -21.70
CA ASP A 107 12.08 5.80 -20.69
C ASP A 107 11.26 4.54 -21.03
N GLU A 108 11.07 4.25 -22.32
CA GLU A 108 10.38 3.07 -22.82
C GLU A 108 11.16 1.78 -22.54
N GLU A 109 12.48 1.77 -22.78
CA GLU A 109 13.36 0.65 -22.45
C GLU A 109 13.40 0.38 -20.95
N ALA A 110 13.44 1.43 -20.12
CA ALA A 110 13.42 1.30 -18.67
C ALA A 110 12.10 0.70 -18.15
N MET A 111 10.97 1.10 -18.74
CA MET A 111 9.64 0.54 -18.42
C MET A 111 9.51 -0.92 -18.87
N ALA A 112 10.05 -1.28 -20.05
CA ALA A 112 10.05 -2.65 -20.56
C ALA A 112 10.92 -3.57 -19.69
N ARG A 113 12.12 -3.13 -19.29
CA ARG A 113 12.97 -3.87 -18.34
C ARG A 113 12.25 -4.09 -17.02
N PHE A 114 11.62 -3.05 -16.47
CA PHE A 114 10.87 -3.16 -15.23
C PHE A 114 9.68 -4.12 -15.34
N ALA A 115 8.95 -4.08 -16.45
CA ALA A 115 7.83 -4.99 -16.70
C ALA A 115 8.28 -6.46 -16.76
N TRP A 116 9.45 -6.71 -17.35
CA TRP A 116 10.07 -8.04 -17.39
C TRP A 116 10.60 -8.49 -16.03
N GLU A 117 11.24 -7.60 -15.26
CA GLU A 117 11.77 -7.88 -13.92
C GLU A 117 10.67 -8.01 -12.86
N HIS A 118 9.49 -7.42 -13.10
CA HIS A 118 8.36 -7.41 -12.16
C HIS A 118 7.03 -7.80 -12.82
N PRO A 119 6.89 -9.05 -13.31
CA PRO A 119 5.67 -9.52 -13.96
C PRO A 119 4.46 -9.50 -13.02
N GLU A 120 4.68 -9.73 -11.72
CA GLU A 120 3.64 -9.63 -10.69
C GLU A 120 3.02 -8.22 -10.59
N TYR A 121 3.80 -7.18 -10.87
CA TYR A 121 3.31 -5.79 -10.85
C TYR A 121 2.43 -5.50 -12.07
N VAL A 122 2.88 -5.96 -13.24
CA VAL A 122 2.14 -5.84 -14.51
C VAL A 122 0.80 -6.56 -14.44
N GLN A 123 0.79 -7.79 -13.89
CA GLN A 123 -0.45 -8.56 -13.67
C GLN A 123 -1.42 -7.84 -12.72
N ALA A 124 -0.92 -7.21 -11.66
CA ALA A 124 -1.75 -6.47 -10.71
C ALA A 124 -2.41 -5.22 -11.33
N GLU A 125 -1.70 -4.49 -12.20
CA GLU A 125 -2.27 -3.36 -12.96
C GLU A 125 -3.34 -3.86 -13.95
N LEU A 126 -3.08 -4.92 -14.71
CA LEU A 126 -4.06 -5.52 -15.63
C LEU A 126 -5.34 -5.97 -14.90
N GLU A 127 -5.20 -6.63 -13.75
CA GLU A 127 -6.34 -7.00 -12.90
C GLU A 127 -7.12 -5.77 -12.39
N TYR A 128 -6.41 -4.70 -12.05
CA TYR A 128 -7.04 -3.45 -11.60
C TYR A 128 -7.90 -2.84 -12.71
N TYR A 129 -7.39 -2.76 -13.93
CA TYR A 129 -8.14 -2.26 -15.09
C TYR A 129 -9.36 -3.14 -15.41
N TRP A 130 -9.20 -4.46 -15.42
CA TRP A 130 -10.31 -5.39 -15.66
C TRP A 130 -11.43 -5.26 -14.61
N LYS A 131 -11.05 -5.13 -13.32
CA LYS A 131 -12.01 -4.90 -12.22
C LYS A 131 -12.71 -3.54 -12.36
N ARG A 132 -12.05 -2.51 -12.87
CA ARG A 132 -12.63 -1.18 -13.10
C ARG A 132 -13.65 -1.21 -14.24
N GLU A 133 -13.35 -1.87 -15.35
CA GLU A 133 -14.29 -2.05 -16.48
C GLU A 133 -15.52 -2.87 -16.09
N ALA A 134 -15.34 -3.95 -15.32
CA ALA A 134 -16.46 -4.73 -14.78
C ALA A 134 -17.39 -3.88 -13.88
N LYS A 135 -16.81 -2.91 -13.15
CA LYS A 135 -17.56 -1.98 -12.29
C LYS A 135 -18.27 -0.87 -13.09
N GLN A 136 -17.69 -0.43 -14.21
CA GLN A 136 -18.34 0.47 -15.17
C GLN A 136 -19.54 -0.22 -15.83
N LYS A 137 -19.39 -1.47 -16.29
CA LYS A 137 -20.52 -2.24 -16.88
C LYS A 137 -21.65 -2.53 -15.88
N LYS A 138 -21.37 -2.54 -14.57
CA LYS A 138 -22.37 -2.66 -13.49
C LYS A 138 -23.05 -1.33 -13.13
N LYS A 139 -22.46 -0.18 -13.47
CA LYS A 139 -23.13 1.12 -13.46
C LYS A 139 -23.85 1.28 -14.81
N GLY A 140 -25.11 0.85 -14.87
CA GLY A 140 -25.95 1.05 -16.05
C GLY A 140 -26.02 2.52 -16.51
N PRO A 141 -26.47 2.79 -17.75
CA PRO A 141 -26.58 4.15 -18.27
C PRO A 141 -27.45 4.99 -17.33
N LYS A 142 -26.93 6.15 -16.89
CA LYS A 142 -27.78 7.19 -16.30
C LYS A 142 -28.76 7.61 -17.40
N LYS A 143 -30.06 7.40 -17.18
CA LYS A 143 -31.09 7.99 -18.04
C LYS A 143 -30.95 9.50 -17.97
N GLU A 144 -30.70 10.10 -19.13
CA GLU A 144 -30.74 11.53 -19.36
C GLU A 144 -32.20 11.82 -19.68
N ASP A 145 -32.90 12.48 -18.77
CA ASP A 145 -34.28 12.90 -19.01
C ASP A 145 -34.27 14.11 -19.97
N GLU A 146 -34.98 13.94 -21.08
CA GLU A 146 -35.28 14.90 -22.14
C GLU A 146 -35.80 16.26 -21.62
N ALA A 147 -35.13 17.33 -22.05
CA ALA A 147 -35.75 18.64 -22.28
C ALA A 147 -35.01 19.37 -23.41
N GLY A 148 -35.55 19.33 -24.63
CA GLY A 148 -35.26 20.35 -25.66
C GLY A 148 -35.96 21.68 -25.34
N PRO A 149 -35.85 22.76 -26.17
CA PRO A 149 -35.39 22.79 -27.56
C PRO A 149 -34.43 23.94 -27.96
N SER A 150 -33.78 23.78 -29.12
CA SER A 150 -33.37 24.80 -30.11
C SER A 150 -32.66 26.10 -29.69
N THR A 151 -31.42 26.29 -30.15
CA THR A 151 -30.97 27.60 -30.66
C THR A 151 -29.86 27.40 -31.69
N LEU A 152 -30.16 27.76 -32.94
CA LEU A 152 -29.18 27.96 -34.02
C LEU A 152 -28.42 29.27 -33.76
N ILE A 153 -27.11 29.29 -33.99
CA ILE A 153 -26.43 30.45 -34.55
C ILE A 153 -25.39 29.95 -35.59
N PRO A 154 -25.49 30.38 -36.86
CA PRO A 154 -24.51 30.08 -37.90
C PRO A 154 -23.35 31.08 -37.85
N ILE A 155 -22.15 30.64 -38.23
CA ILE A 155 -21.05 31.52 -38.62
C ILE A 155 -20.66 31.16 -40.05
N GLU A 156 -20.91 32.12 -40.94
CA GLU A 156 -20.51 32.14 -42.33
C GLU A 156 -18.99 32.25 -42.50
N SER A 157 -18.57 31.87 -43.72
CA SER A 157 -17.39 32.36 -44.44
C SER A 157 -16.03 31.85 -43.92
N SER A 158 -15.34 30.98 -44.64
CA SER A 158 -14.74 31.23 -45.98
C SER A 158 -13.77 32.41 -45.94
N SER A 159 -12.49 32.08 -45.82
CA SER A 159 -11.34 32.78 -46.40
C SER A 159 -10.30 31.69 -46.71
N GLU A 160 -10.30 31.14 -47.92
CA GLU A 160 -9.48 31.58 -49.06
C GLU A 160 -7.96 31.46 -48.76
N GLU A 161 -7.35 30.49 -49.46
CA GLU A 161 -6.00 30.49 -50.08
C GLU A 161 -4.75 30.56 -49.19
N ASP A 162 -3.87 29.54 -49.29
CA ASP A 162 -2.58 29.72 -49.98
C ASP A 162 -1.81 28.40 -50.19
N TRP A 163 -1.68 28.06 -51.47
CA TRP A 163 -0.62 27.43 -52.26
C TRP A 163 0.45 26.45 -51.71
N ALA A 164 0.74 25.53 -52.64
CA ALA A 164 2.00 24.84 -52.96
C ALA A 164 2.03 23.37 -52.50
N ASP A 165 1.78 22.42 -53.40
CA ASP A 165 2.67 21.95 -54.48
C ASP A 165 3.91 21.23 -53.93
N PHE A 166 3.81 19.90 -53.86
CA PHE A 166 4.93 19.02 -54.12
C PHE A 166 4.37 17.73 -54.75
N SER A 167 4.52 17.64 -56.08
CA SER A 167 5.08 16.48 -56.82
C SER A 167 5.46 15.30 -55.91
N GLU A 168 5.15 14.05 -56.18
CA GLU A 168 5.21 13.25 -57.41
C GLU A 168 4.74 11.84 -56.94
N GLU A 169 3.88 11.16 -57.70
CA GLU A 169 4.18 9.83 -58.29
C GLU A 169 4.28 8.67 -57.26
N GLU A 170 3.25 7.79 -57.23
CA GLU A 170 3.32 6.39 -57.69
C GLU A 170 3.63 5.42 -56.51
N GLU A 171 3.08 4.21 -56.33
CA GLU A 171 2.19 3.30 -57.07
C GLU A 171 1.28 2.53 -56.08
N GLU A 172 0.32 1.78 -56.64
CA GLU A 172 -0.37 0.65 -56.00
C GLU A 172 0.60 -0.34 -55.33
N GLU A 173 0.27 -0.79 -54.12
CA GLU A 173 0.53 -2.18 -53.76
C GLU A 173 -0.54 -2.66 -52.75
N GLY A 174 -1.49 -3.44 -53.27
CA GLY A 174 -2.45 -4.15 -52.46
C GLY A 174 -1.72 -5.16 -51.58
N CYS A 175 -1.58 -4.86 -50.28
CA CYS A 175 -1.22 -5.86 -49.30
C CYS A 175 -2.46 -6.72 -49.02
N ASP A 176 -2.57 -7.83 -49.75
CA ASP A 176 -3.39 -8.96 -49.31
C ASP A 176 -2.90 -9.39 -47.92
N ASP A 177 -3.65 -9.01 -46.88
CA ASP A 177 -3.42 -9.44 -45.50
C ASP A 177 -3.52 -10.98 -45.44
N PRO A 178 -2.44 -11.72 -45.14
CA PRO A 178 -2.53 -13.16 -44.98
C PRO A 178 -3.43 -13.46 -43.79
N THR A 179 -4.45 -14.30 -44.01
CA THR A 179 -5.38 -14.66 -42.94
C THR A 179 -4.64 -15.36 -41.81
N LYS A 180 -5.11 -15.13 -40.58
CA LYS A 180 -4.52 -15.63 -39.31
C LYS A 180 -4.21 -17.14 -39.30
N GLU A 181 -4.81 -17.92 -40.20
CA GLU A 181 -4.59 -19.35 -40.35
C GLU A 181 -3.19 -19.66 -40.96
N GLU A 182 -2.70 -18.89 -41.95
CA GLU A 182 -1.39 -19.11 -42.59
C GLU A 182 -0.21 -18.77 -41.67
N PHE A 183 -0.36 -17.75 -40.81
CA PHE A 183 0.68 -17.34 -39.87
C PHE A 183 1.09 -18.47 -38.88
N TRP A 184 0.15 -19.37 -38.55
CA TRP A 184 0.39 -20.46 -37.59
C TRP A 184 0.75 -21.81 -38.23
N GLU A 185 0.72 -21.93 -39.56
CA GLU A 185 1.19 -23.14 -40.25
C GLU A 185 2.72 -23.17 -40.35
N GLN A 186 3.39 -22.01 -40.32
CA GLN A 186 4.85 -21.91 -40.29
C GLN A 186 5.48 -22.50 -39.02
N PHE A 187 4.74 -22.54 -37.90
CA PHE A 187 5.26 -22.99 -36.60
C PHE A 187 4.90 -24.45 -36.26
N ARG A 188 4.15 -25.14 -37.14
CA ARG A 188 3.65 -26.51 -36.87
C ARG A 188 4.44 -27.64 -37.54
N SER A 189 5.53 -27.34 -38.26
CA SER A 189 6.30 -28.36 -39.01
C SER A 189 7.72 -28.60 -38.50
N SER A 190 7.97 -28.51 -37.20
CA SER A 190 9.26 -28.95 -36.61
C SER A 190 9.03 -29.79 -35.37
N ASP A 191 8.42 -30.95 -35.57
CA ASP A 191 8.57 -32.10 -34.66
C ASP A 191 8.47 -33.39 -35.48
N GLU A 192 9.46 -33.58 -36.36
CA GLU A 192 9.78 -34.91 -36.92
C GLU A 192 11.27 -34.96 -37.23
N GLU A 193 12.07 -35.38 -36.24
CA GLU A 193 13.22 -36.29 -36.38
C GLU A 193 13.66 -36.84 -35.01
#